data_AF-A0AAD7JBE1-F1
#
_entry.id   AF-A0AAD7JBE1-F1
#
_cell.length_a   1.000
_cell.length_b   1.000
_cell.length_c   1.000
_cell.angle_alpha   90.00
_cell.angle_beta   90.00
_cell.angle_gamma   90.00
#
_symmetry.space_group_name_H-M   'P 1'
#
loop_
_entity.id
_entity.type
_entity.pdbx_description
1 polymer ?
#
loop_
_entity_poly.entity_id
_entity_poly.type
_entity_poly.pdbx_seq_one_letter_code
_entity_poly.pdbx_strand_id
1 'polypeptide(L)'
;MIDPALYTPSKRMRMMTGAFATSSSGSFLVSKEPLTSQSRLPAPVLEGPPTTIPQPDWTSLAMTDQDLESMSKSQLIEAGRMLRQNLGLANQHIAARDGIIESAHATIVLQNVFVERQSEALHAKETKKQSARVRLSMDGVGRHLTSKEWIQKTKDAQDARDAEVVARAQKADEREAARIAKEALEKEWKEAKAAHELAVVAWEEECKKLLSGGSQKKDLPKKPTRPKKPKARELEEPSGPPQEPDSDSDDD
;
A
#
# COMPACT_ATOMS: atom_id res chain seq x y z
N MET A 1 -8.85 -1.05 34.74
CA MET A 1 -10.11 -1.24 34.02
C MET A 1 -10.08 -0.33 32.81
N ILE A 2 -9.96 -0.88 31.60
CA ILE A 2 -9.77 -0.09 30.36
C ILE A 2 -11.16 0.24 29.81
N ASP A 3 -11.40 1.51 29.49
CA ASP A 3 -12.67 1.99 28.94
C ASP A 3 -12.91 1.45 27.51
N PRO A 4 -13.97 0.65 27.27
CA PRO A 4 -14.27 0.08 25.97
C PRO A 4 -14.64 1.12 24.91
N ALA A 5 -15.09 2.32 25.31
CA ALA A 5 -15.43 3.40 24.37
C ALA A 5 -14.20 4.00 23.68
N LEU A 6 -13.00 3.78 24.24
CA LEU A 6 -11.74 4.27 23.66
C LEU A 6 -11.18 3.35 22.58
N TYR A 7 -11.79 2.19 22.30
CA TYR A 7 -11.30 1.18 21.37
C TYR A 7 -12.00 1.25 20.00
N THR A 8 -11.88 2.40 19.33
CA THR A 8 -12.45 2.58 17.99
C THR A 8 -11.61 1.85 16.93
N PRO A 9 -12.23 1.39 15.81
CA PRO A 9 -11.51 0.71 14.73
C PRO A 9 -10.30 1.50 14.21
N SER A 10 -10.44 2.82 14.04
CA SER A 10 -9.33 3.68 13.63
C SER A 10 -8.18 3.71 14.64
N LYS A 11 -8.47 3.59 15.95
CA LYS A 11 -7.45 3.54 16.99
C LYS A 11 -6.76 2.17 17.04
N ARG A 12 -7.50 1.07 16.84
CA ARG A 12 -6.92 -0.28 16.61
C ARG A 12 -5.98 -0.26 15.40
N MET A 13 -6.43 0.30 14.28
CA MET A 13 -5.63 0.37 13.06
C MET A 13 -4.37 1.22 13.27
N ARG A 14 -4.47 2.34 13.99
CA ARG A 14 -3.33 3.19 14.36
C ARG A 14 -2.36 2.51 15.34
N MET A 15 -2.87 1.73 16.30
CA MET A 15 -2.03 0.93 17.19
C MET A 15 -1.33 -0.21 16.46
N MET A 16 -2.03 -0.90 15.54
CA MET A 16 -1.43 -1.91 14.67
C MET A 16 -0.33 -1.31 13.78
N THR A 17 -0.61 -0.20 13.10
CA THR A 17 0.39 0.49 12.26
C THR A 17 1.55 1.05 13.07
N GLY A 18 1.30 1.57 14.28
CA GLY A 18 2.36 1.98 15.20
C GLY A 18 3.25 0.82 15.64
N ALA A 19 2.65 -0.33 15.98
CA ALA A 19 3.40 -1.54 16.31
C ALA A 19 4.23 -2.06 15.12
N PHE A 20 3.69 -1.98 13.90
CA PHE A 20 4.45 -2.30 12.68
C PHE A 20 5.59 -1.32 12.43
N ALA A 21 5.41 -0.02 12.70
CA ALA A 21 6.43 1.01 12.50
C ALA A 21 7.58 0.93 13.51
N THR A 22 7.34 0.41 14.73
CA THR A 22 8.40 0.22 15.74
C THR A 22 9.27 -1.00 15.52
N SER A 23 8.90 -1.91 14.61
CA SER A 23 9.78 -3.00 14.25
C SER A 23 10.85 -2.51 13.28
N SER A 24 12.12 -2.65 13.68
CA SER A 24 13.26 -2.34 12.80
C SER A 24 13.42 -3.34 11.64
N SER A 25 12.68 -4.45 11.67
CA SER A 25 12.60 -5.39 10.57
C SER A 25 11.28 -5.21 9.84
N GLY A 26 11.33 -4.57 8.67
CA GLY A 26 10.21 -4.43 7.74
C GLY A 26 9.77 -5.75 7.07
N SER A 27 10.28 -6.89 7.51
CA SER A 27 9.98 -8.21 6.96
C SER A 27 8.97 -8.99 7.80
N PHE A 28 7.73 -8.49 7.95
CA PHE A 28 6.64 -9.33 8.49
C PHE A 28 5.80 -10.02 7.42
N LEU A 29 5.98 -9.67 6.14
CA LEU A 29 5.19 -10.23 5.03
C LEU A 29 6.03 -11.07 4.06
N VAL A 30 7.33 -11.22 4.33
CA VAL A 30 8.20 -12.10 3.57
C VAL A 30 8.93 -12.96 4.58
N SER A 31 8.29 -14.07 4.97
CA SER A 31 9.06 -15.23 5.40
C SER A 31 10.15 -15.46 4.35
N LYS A 32 11.41 -15.63 4.77
CA LYS A 32 12.47 -16.07 3.85
C LYS A 32 12.17 -17.45 3.26
N GLU A 33 11.24 -18.19 3.87
CA GLU A 33 10.73 -19.42 3.30
C GLU A 33 9.82 -19.07 2.12
N PRO A 34 10.16 -19.50 0.90
CA PRO A 34 9.29 -19.33 -0.25
C PRO A 34 7.91 -19.91 0.05
N LEU A 35 6.86 -19.19 -0.34
CA LEU A 35 5.52 -19.78 -0.42
C LEU A 35 5.57 -20.92 -1.44
N THR A 36 5.70 -22.14 -0.95
CA THR A 36 5.68 -23.35 -1.78
C THR A 36 4.23 -23.78 -2.03
N SER A 37 4.00 -24.68 -2.98
CA SER A 37 2.67 -25.28 -3.17
C SER A 37 2.14 -26.04 -1.93
N GLN A 38 3.01 -26.28 -0.94
CA GLN A 38 2.66 -26.91 0.33
C GLN A 38 2.15 -25.89 1.37
N SER A 39 2.42 -24.59 1.20
CA SER A 39 1.88 -23.57 2.10
C SER A 39 0.38 -23.42 1.85
N ARG A 40 -0.43 -23.97 2.75
CA ARG A 40 -1.87 -23.81 2.75
C ARG A 40 -2.26 -22.70 3.70
N LEU A 41 -3.20 -21.86 3.29
CA LEU A 41 -3.86 -20.99 4.24
C LEU A 41 -4.56 -21.84 5.31
N PRO A 42 -4.59 -21.37 6.57
CA PRO A 42 -5.39 -22.00 7.60
C PRO A 42 -6.86 -22.04 7.15
N ALA A 43 -7.54 -23.15 7.45
CA ALA A 43 -8.96 -23.29 7.18
C ALA A 43 -9.75 -22.20 7.93
N PRO A 44 -10.84 -21.69 7.35
CA PRO A 44 -11.66 -20.70 8.03
C PRO A 44 -12.19 -21.29 9.34
N VAL A 45 -11.93 -20.61 10.45
CA VAL A 45 -12.44 -21.04 11.76
C VAL A 45 -13.85 -20.47 11.90
N LEU A 46 -14.84 -21.37 11.92
CA LEU A 46 -16.22 -21.01 12.23
C LEU A 46 -16.39 -21.04 13.74
N GLU A 47 -16.15 -19.90 14.38
CA GLU A 47 -16.39 -19.75 15.82
C GLU A 47 -17.90 -19.71 16.09
N GLY A 48 -18.37 -20.58 16.99
CA GLY A 48 -19.73 -20.53 17.49
C GLY A 48 -19.91 -19.42 18.54
N PRO A 49 -21.17 -19.13 18.94
CA PRO A 49 -21.43 -18.20 20.03
C PRO A 49 -20.65 -18.60 21.29
N PRO A 50 -20.09 -17.64 22.05
CA PRO A 50 -19.32 -17.95 23.24
C PRO A 50 -20.19 -18.65 24.29
N THR A 51 -19.77 -19.85 24.71
CA THR A 51 -20.45 -20.63 25.76
C THR A 51 -20.17 -20.11 27.17
N THR A 52 -19.18 -19.23 27.31
CA THR A 52 -18.77 -18.63 28.58
C THR A 52 -19.72 -17.53 29.06
N ILE A 53 -20.49 -16.92 28.14
CA ILE A 53 -21.45 -15.86 28.47
C ILE A 53 -22.82 -16.52 28.68
N PRO A 54 -23.43 -16.43 29.87
CA PRO A 54 -24.76 -16.99 30.12
C PRO A 54 -25.79 -16.35 29.19
N GLN A 55 -26.79 -17.13 28.76
CA GLN A 55 -27.83 -16.60 27.88
C GLN A 55 -28.73 -15.62 28.65
N PRO A 56 -29.15 -14.50 28.03
CA PRO A 56 -30.08 -13.58 28.66
C PRO A 56 -31.44 -14.26 28.86
N ASP A 57 -32.07 -14.04 30.01
CA ASP A 57 -33.41 -14.54 30.26
C ASP A 57 -34.47 -13.59 29.65
N TRP A 58 -35.03 -14.03 28.53
CA TRP A 58 -36.04 -13.26 27.79
C TRP A 58 -37.46 -13.45 28.32
N THR A 59 -37.70 -14.33 29.29
CA THR A 59 -39.04 -14.57 29.84
C THR A 59 -39.62 -13.31 30.49
N SER A 60 -38.77 -12.49 31.08
CA SER A 60 -39.14 -11.18 31.66
C SER A 60 -39.71 -10.17 30.65
N LEU A 61 -39.43 -10.31 29.35
CA LEU A 61 -40.02 -9.47 28.30
C LEU A 61 -41.40 -9.95 27.86
N ALA A 62 -41.81 -11.16 28.23
CA ALA A 62 -43.10 -11.72 27.89
C ALA A 62 -44.22 -11.33 28.87
N MET A 63 -43.91 -10.52 29.90
CA MET A 63 -44.90 -9.99 30.84
C MET A 63 -45.86 -9.04 30.11
N THR A 64 -47.15 -9.17 30.38
CA THR A 64 -48.18 -8.29 29.82
C THR A 64 -48.39 -7.05 30.70
N ASP A 65 -49.02 -6.02 30.14
CA ASP A 65 -49.37 -4.79 30.88
C ASP A 65 -50.26 -5.09 32.11
N GLN A 66 -51.14 -6.09 32.02
CA GLN A 66 -51.96 -6.55 33.14
C GLN A 66 -51.13 -7.16 34.28
N ASP A 67 -50.08 -7.92 33.94
CA ASP A 67 -49.17 -8.49 34.94
C ASP A 67 -48.44 -7.38 35.70
N LEU A 68 -48.00 -6.34 34.98
CA LEU A 68 -47.31 -5.18 35.53
C LEU A 68 -48.18 -4.35 36.48
N GLU A 69 -49.47 -4.19 36.17
CA GLU A 69 -50.43 -3.48 37.03
C GLU A 69 -50.72 -4.22 38.35
N SER A 70 -50.63 -5.55 38.34
CA SER A 70 -50.82 -6.38 39.54
C SER A 70 -49.60 -6.43 40.47
N MET A 71 -48.44 -5.98 39.98
CA MET A 71 -47.19 -6.03 40.73
C MET A 71 -47.08 -4.94 41.79
N SER A 72 -46.59 -5.33 42.96
CA SER A 72 -46.15 -4.38 43.98
C SER A 72 -44.93 -3.56 43.50
N LYS A 73 -44.75 -2.37 44.08
CA LYS A 73 -43.59 -1.50 43.81
C LYS A 73 -42.24 -2.22 43.98
N SER A 74 -42.11 -3.09 44.98
CA SER A 74 -40.89 -3.88 45.19
C SER A 74 -40.63 -4.88 44.07
N GLN A 75 -41.67 -5.54 43.56
CA GLN A 75 -41.56 -6.48 42.44
C GLN A 75 -41.17 -5.76 41.15
N LEU A 76 -41.72 -4.57 40.89
CA LEU A 76 -41.34 -3.75 39.73
C LEU A 76 -39.86 -3.33 39.78
N ILE A 77 -39.34 -2.97 40.95
CA ILE A 77 -37.92 -2.63 41.12
C ILE A 77 -37.02 -3.83 40.83
N GLU A 78 -37.42 -5.02 41.30
CA GLU A 78 -36.68 -6.25 41.06
C GLU A 78 -36.71 -6.68 39.59
N ALA A 79 -37.88 -6.63 38.95
CA ALA A 79 -38.02 -6.86 37.51
C ALA A 79 -37.16 -5.89 36.70
N GLY A 80 -37.16 -4.60 37.05
CA GLY A 80 -36.28 -3.61 36.43
C GLY A 80 -34.80 -3.92 36.60
N ARG A 81 -34.38 -4.44 37.76
CA ARG A 81 -33.00 -4.88 37.99
C ARG A 81 -32.63 -6.08 37.11
N MET A 82 -33.52 -7.07 37.01
CA MET A 82 -33.34 -8.26 36.17
C MET A 82 -33.25 -7.88 34.68
N LEU A 83 -34.16 -7.05 34.20
CA LEU A 83 -34.15 -6.53 32.83
C LEU A 83 -32.83 -5.81 32.51
N ARG A 84 -32.33 -4.99 33.43
CA ARG A 84 -31.05 -4.30 33.24
C ARG A 84 -29.86 -5.27 33.18
N GLN A 85 -29.88 -6.33 33.99
CA GLN A 85 -28.85 -7.38 33.93
C GLN A 85 -28.93 -8.16 32.62
N ASN A 86 -30.13 -8.56 32.19
CA ASN A 86 -30.35 -9.27 30.92
C ASN A 86 -29.94 -8.42 29.71
N LEU A 87 -30.25 -7.12 29.72
CA LEU A 87 -29.78 -6.19 28.69
C LEU A 87 -28.25 -6.10 28.67
N GLY A 88 -27.62 -6.09 29.85
CA GLY A 88 -26.16 -6.16 29.97
C GLY A 88 -25.57 -7.42 29.33
N LEU A 89 -26.15 -8.59 29.62
CA LEU A 89 -25.75 -9.86 29.00
C LEU A 89 -25.98 -9.87 27.49
N ALA A 90 -27.12 -9.35 27.02
CA ALA A 90 -27.42 -9.25 25.60
C ALA A 90 -26.39 -8.40 24.85
N ASN A 91 -25.99 -7.26 25.43
CA ASN A 91 -24.94 -6.41 24.87
C ASN A 91 -23.58 -7.13 24.83
N GLN A 92 -23.24 -7.94 25.83
CA GLN A 92 -22.02 -8.75 25.81
C GLN A 92 -22.07 -9.82 24.70
N HIS A 93 -23.21 -10.47 24.51
CA HIS A 93 -23.40 -11.42 23.40
C HIS A 93 -23.27 -10.76 22.03
N ILE A 94 -23.86 -9.57 21.85
CA ILE A 94 -23.73 -8.79 20.61
C ILE A 94 -22.27 -8.45 20.35
N ALA A 95 -21.58 -7.88 21.34
CA ALA A 95 -20.17 -7.51 21.19
C ALA A 95 -19.27 -8.72 20.85
N ALA A 96 -19.54 -9.88 21.46
CA ALA A 96 -18.80 -11.10 21.14
C ALA A 96 -19.09 -11.61 19.73
N ARG A 97 -20.36 -11.58 19.29
CA ARG A 97 -20.76 -11.96 17.92
C ARG A 97 -20.14 -11.03 16.88
N ASP A 98 -20.13 -9.72 17.13
CA ASP A 98 -19.52 -8.75 16.24
C ASP A 98 -18.01 -9.02 16.08
N GLY A 99 -17.32 -9.40 17.16
CA GLY A 99 -15.92 -9.83 17.11
C GLY A 99 -15.70 -11.08 16.26
N ILE A 100 -16.59 -12.09 16.38
CA ILE A 100 -16.54 -13.32 15.58
C ILE A 100 -16.79 -13.01 14.09
N ILE A 101 -17.74 -12.13 13.78
CA ILE A 101 -18.05 -11.73 12.40
C ILE A 101 -16.86 -10.95 11.82
N GLU A 102 -16.26 -10.04 12.59
CA GLU A 102 -15.08 -9.29 12.18
C GLU A 102 -13.90 -10.21 11.85
N SER A 103 -13.62 -11.21 12.69
CA SER A 103 -12.55 -12.18 12.46
C SER A 103 -12.82 -13.08 11.26
N ALA A 104 -14.08 -13.51 11.07
CA ALA A 104 -14.49 -14.30 9.90
C ALA A 104 -14.31 -13.50 8.60
N HIS A 105 -14.75 -12.23 8.57
CA HIS A 105 -14.58 -11.35 7.41
C HIS A 105 -13.10 -11.08 7.11
N ALA A 106 -12.28 -10.82 8.13
CA ALA A 106 -10.85 -10.65 7.96
C ALA A 106 -10.20 -11.89 7.31
N THR A 107 -10.59 -13.08 7.76
CA THR A 107 -10.11 -14.35 7.19
C THR A 107 -10.51 -14.50 5.72
N ILE A 108 -11.75 -14.16 5.34
CA ILE A 108 -12.22 -14.21 3.95
C ILE A 108 -11.42 -13.27 3.05
N VAL A 109 -11.17 -12.04 3.50
CA VAL A 109 -10.35 -11.07 2.74
C VAL A 109 -8.94 -11.61 2.51
N LEU A 110 -8.33 -12.20 3.55
CA LEU A 110 -7.00 -12.80 3.44
C LEU A 110 -6.98 -13.98 2.44
N GLN A 111 -8.02 -14.82 2.46
CA GLN A 111 -8.17 -15.92 1.50
C GLN A 111 -8.30 -15.41 0.06
N ASN A 112 -9.09 -14.37 -0.17
CA ASN A 112 -9.24 -13.77 -1.50
C ASN A 112 -7.92 -13.23 -2.03
N VAL A 113 -7.20 -12.43 -1.24
CA VAL A 113 -5.88 -11.87 -1.64
C VAL A 113 -4.88 -12.98 -1.97
N PHE A 114 -4.91 -14.08 -1.22
CA PHE A 114 -4.04 -15.22 -1.50
C PHE A 114 -4.40 -15.93 -2.81
N VAL A 115 -5.69 -16.14 -3.08
CA VAL A 115 -6.17 -16.73 -4.33
C VAL A 115 -5.81 -15.84 -5.53
N GLU A 116 -5.96 -14.53 -5.41
CA GLU A 116 -5.55 -13.56 -6.44
C GLU A 116 -4.05 -13.70 -6.74
N ARG A 117 -3.20 -13.71 -5.72
CA ARG A 117 -1.75 -13.90 -5.90
C ARG A 117 -1.40 -15.24 -6.54
N GLN A 118 -2.10 -16.32 -6.18
CA GLN A 118 -1.90 -17.61 -6.85
C GLN A 118 -2.33 -17.57 -8.31
N SER A 119 -3.44 -16.92 -8.61
CA SER A 119 -3.95 -16.74 -9.98
C SER A 119 -2.96 -15.93 -10.82
N GLU A 120 -2.42 -14.83 -10.29
CA GLU A 120 -1.37 -14.04 -10.96
C GLU A 120 -0.11 -14.86 -11.22
N ALA A 121 0.35 -15.63 -10.23
CA ALA A 121 1.53 -16.48 -10.37
C ALA A 121 1.32 -17.61 -11.39
N LEU A 122 0.11 -18.20 -11.44
CA LEU A 122 -0.26 -19.18 -12.46
C LEU A 122 -0.32 -18.54 -13.84
N HIS A 123 -0.99 -17.40 -13.97
CA HIS A 123 -1.07 -16.64 -15.22
C HIS A 123 0.32 -16.26 -15.74
N ALA A 124 1.23 -15.81 -14.88
CA ALA A 124 2.62 -15.53 -15.25
C ALA A 124 3.34 -16.78 -15.76
N LYS A 125 3.11 -17.96 -15.17
CA LYS A 125 3.70 -19.23 -15.62
C LYS A 125 3.07 -19.72 -16.94
N GLU A 126 1.77 -19.53 -17.12
CA GLU A 126 1.05 -19.90 -18.35
C GLU A 126 1.50 -19.02 -19.53
N THR A 127 1.61 -17.72 -19.31
CA THR A 127 2.08 -16.76 -20.33
C THR A 127 3.58 -16.89 -20.63
N LYS A 128 4.44 -17.12 -19.62
CA LYS A 128 5.88 -17.37 -19.85
C LYS A 128 6.14 -18.62 -20.70
N LYS A 129 5.31 -19.66 -20.59
CA LYS A 129 5.44 -20.86 -21.43
C LYS A 129 5.12 -20.62 -22.91
N GLN A 130 4.41 -19.54 -23.25
CA GLN A 130 4.14 -19.19 -24.64
C GLN A 130 5.33 -18.52 -25.34
N SER A 131 6.29 -17.92 -24.62
CA SER A 131 7.28 -17.04 -25.25
C SER A 131 8.58 -17.71 -25.73
N ALA A 132 8.98 -18.86 -25.15
CA ALA A 132 10.34 -19.39 -25.38
C ALA A 132 10.43 -20.61 -26.32
N ARG A 133 9.51 -21.59 -26.26
CA ARG A 133 9.68 -22.87 -27.01
C ARG A 133 8.54 -23.22 -27.97
N VAL A 134 7.44 -22.46 -27.96
CA VAL A 134 6.24 -22.71 -28.76
C VAL A 134 6.02 -21.58 -29.77
N ARG A 135 7.04 -21.20 -30.54
CA ARG A 135 6.84 -20.25 -31.66
C ARG A 135 6.29 -20.91 -32.92
N LEU A 136 6.20 -22.25 -32.96
CA LEU A 136 5.62 -22.97 -34.10
C LEU A 136 4.13 -23.31 -33.96
N SER A 137 3.57 -23.26 -32.75
CA SER A 137 2.13 -23.48 -32.53
C SER A 137 1.49 -22.16 -32.12
N MET A 138 1.34 -21.25 -33.09
CA MET A 138 0.92 -19.87 -32.83
C MET A 138 -0.50 -19.67 -32.26
N ASP A 139 -1.26 -20.72 -31.95
CA ASP A 139 -2.55 -20.63 -31.24
C ASP A 139 -2.80 -21.85 -30.32
N GLY A 140 -1.77 -22.64 -29.98
CA GLY A 140 -1.98 -23.93 -29.31
C GLY A 140 -2.70 -25.00 -30.15
N VAL A 141 -3.09 -24.67 -31.39
CA VAL A 141 -3.65 -25.60 -32.38
C VAL A 141 -2.58 -25.93 -33.42
N GLY A 142 -2.31 -27.23 -33.64
CA GLY A 142 -1.40 -27.67 -34.68
C GLY A 142 -1.94 -27.31 -36.07
N ARG A 143 -1.46 -26.21 -36.66
CA ARG A 143 -1.79 -25.83 -38.04
C ARG A 143 -0.70 -26.32 -38.97
N HIS A 144 -1.07 -26.97 -40.07
CA HIS A 144 -0.17 -27.17 -41.20
C HIS A 144 -0.01 -25.82 -41.92
N LEU A 145 1.11 -25.13 -41.69
CA LEU A 145 1.44 -23.91 -42.42
C LEU A 145 1.98 -24.29 -43.79
N THR A 146 1.41 -23.70 -44.85
CA THR A 146 1.98 -23.81 -46.19
C THR A 146 3.28 -23.00 -46.30
N SER A 147 4.17 -23.36 -47.22
CA SER A 147 5.53 -22.78 -47.31
C SER A 147 5.57 -21.26 -47.38
N LYS A 148 4.57 -20.62 -48.02
CA LYS A 148 4.48 -19.15 -48.13
C LYS A 148 4.05 -18.47 -46.83
N GLU A 149 3.08 -19.04 -46.12
CA GLU A 149 2.60 -18.52 -44.84
C GLU A 149 3.67 -18.63 -43.75
N TRP A 150 4.44 -19.71 -43.78
CA TRP A 150 5.61 -19.91 -42.92
C TRP A 150 6.67 -18.84 -43.13
N ILE A 151 7.04 -18.56 -44.38
CA ILE A 151 8.03 -17.54 -44.72
C ILE A 151 7.57 -16.16 -44.26
N GLN A 152 6.30 -15.80 -44.48
CA GLN A 152 5.78 -14.50 -44.07
C GLN A 152 5.81 -14.34 -42.55
N LYS A 153 5.32 -15.32 -41.79
CA LYS A 153 5.33 -15.27 -40.33
C LYS A 153 6.73 -15.23 -39.73
N THR A 154 7.69 -15.91 -40.35
CA THR A 154 9.09 -15.88 -39.91
C THR A 154 9.70 -14.50 -40.12
N LYS A 155 9.38 -13.84 -41.25
CA LYS A 155 9.78 -12.46 -41.51
C LYS A 155 9.15 -11.49 -40.51
N ASP A 156 7.84 -11.56 -40.31
CA ASP A 156 7.14 -10.69 -39.37
C ASP A 156 7.71 -10.83 -37.93
N ALA A 157 8.05 -12.05 -37.52
CA ALA A 157 8.67 -12.31 -36.22
C ALA A 157 10.12 -11.80 -36.11
N GLN A 158 10.86 -11.77 -37.22
CA GLN A 158 12.20 -11.22 -37.28
C GLN A 158 12.15 -9.68 -37.27
N ASP A 159 11.27 -9.08 -38.08
CA ASP A 159 11.04 -7.64 -38.12
C ASP A 159 10.59 -7.11 -36.76
N ALA A 160 9.74 -7.85 -36.05
CA ALA A 160 9.32 -7.50 -34.68
C ALA A 160 10.48 -7.53 -33.67
N ARG A 161 11.41 -8.50 -33.79
CA ARG A 161 12.62 -8.56 -32.95
C ARG A 161 13.54 -7.39 -33.24
N ASP A 162 13.77 -7.11 -34.52
CA ASP A 162 14.67 -6.03 -34.94
C ASP A 162 14.09 -4.66 -34.52
N ALA A 163 12.78 -4.47 -34.63
CA ALA A 163 12.09 -3.28 -34.11
C ALA A 163 12.19 -3.16 -32.58
N GLU A 164 12.10 -4.27 -31.83
CA GLU A 164 12.26 -4.25 -30.37
C GLU A 164 13.69 -3.84 -29.97
N VAL A 165 14.71 -4.36 -30.65
CA VAL A 165 16.12 -3.99 -30.42
C VAL A 165 16.34 -2.50 -30.69
N VAL A 166 15.81 -1.98 -31.80
CA VAL A 166 15.89 -0.54 -32.13
C VAL A 166 15.18 0.31 -31.07
N ALA A 167 13.97 -0.09 -30.64
CA ALA A 167 13.23 0.64 -29.61
C ALA A 167 13.95 0.63 -28.25
N ARG A 168 14.61 -0.47 -27.89
CA ARG A 168 15.44 -0.56 -26.67
C ARG A 168 16.65 0.36 -26.75
N ALA A 169 17.33 0.43 -27.90
CA ALA A 169 18.44 1.34 -28.12
C ALA A 169 18.00 2.82 -28.01
N GLN A 170 16.91 3.19 -28.69
CA GLN A 170 16.35 4.55 -28.60
C GLN A 170 16.01 4.96 -27.16
N LYS A 171 15.38 4.07 -26.39
CA LYS A 171 15.08 4.32 -24.98
C LYS A 171 16.33 4.45 -24.11
N ALA A 172 17.41 3.74 -24.44
CA ALA A 172 18.68 3.88 -23.72
C ALA A 172 19.32 5.25 -23.99
N ASP A 173 19.34 5.67 -25.26
CA ASP A 173 19.86 6.97 -25.68
C ASP A 173 19.07 8.14 -25.06
N GLU A 174 17.73 8.04 -25.03
CA GLU A 174 16.86 9.02 -24.39
C GLU A 174 17.14 9.16 -22.89
N ARG A 175 17.38 8.03 -22.20
CA ARG A 175 17.72 8.03 -20.77
C ARG A 175 19.09 8.67 -20.51
N GLU A 176 20.07 8.38 -21.35
CA GLU A 176 21.39 8.99 -21.22
C GLU A 176 21.33 10.51 -21.47
N ALA A 177 20.62 10.95 -22.50
CA ALA A 177 20.39 12.36 -22.77
C ALA A 177 19.68 13.07 -21.59
N ALA A 178 18.66 12.43 -21.00
CA ALA A 178 17.96 12.96 -19.84
C ALA A 178 18.87 13.05 -18.60
N ARG A 179 19.74 12.06 -18.37
CA ARG A 179 20.73 12.09 -17.29
C ARG A 179 21.70 13.25 -17.46
N ILE A 180 22.27 13.41 -18.65
CA ILE A 180 23.21 14.50 -18.96
C ILE A 180 22.54 15.87 -18.76
N ALA A 181 21.30 16.03 -19.23
CA ALA A 181 20.55 17.27 -19.05
C ALA A 181 20.28 17.59 -17.56
N LYS A 182 19.96 16.57 -16.75
CA LYS A 182 19.74 16.73 -15.30
C LYS A 182 21.03 17.12 -14.58
N GLU A 183 22.15 16.51 -14.94
CA GLU A 183 23.47 16.82 -14.37
C GLU A 183 23.92 18.25 -14.70
N ALA A 184 23.67 18.72 -15.93
CA ALA A 184 23.96 20.11 -16.31
C ALA A 184 23.14 21.12 -15.48
N LEU A 185 21.83 20.90 -15.34
CA LEU A 185 20.96 21.75 -14.52
C LEU A 185 21.35 21.74 -13.04
N GLU A 186 21.82 20.61 -12.51
CA GLU A 186 22.26 20.52 -11.12
C GLU A 186 23.56 21.30 -10.89
N LYS A 187 24.50 21.27 -11.85
CA LYS A 187 25.74 22.07 -11.79
C LYS A 187 25.43 23.56 -11.78
N GLU A 188 24.59 24.04 -12.71
CA GLU A 188 24.17 25.44 -12.74
C GLU A 188 23.49 25.88 -11.44
N TRP A 189 22.65 25.01 -10.86
CA TRP A 189 22.00 25.30 -9.59
C TRP A 189 22.97 25.38 -8.41
N LYS A 190 23.98 24.49 -8.36
CA LYS A 190 25.03 24.50 -7.35
C LYS A 190 25.86 25.79 -7.42
N GLU A 191 26.24 26.22 -8.62
CA GLU A 191 26.97 27.47 -8.84
C GLU A 191 26.15 28.69 -8.44
N ALA A 192 24.86 28.75 -8.83
CA ALA A 192 23.96 29.84 -8.44
C ALA A 192 23.76 29.91 -6.92
N LYS A 193 23.69 28.76 -6.24
CA LYS A 193 23.58 28.68 -4.78
C LYS A 193 24.85 29.18 -4.09
N ALA A 194 26.03 28.76 -4.56
CA ALA A 194 27.31 29.22 -4.02
C ALA A 194 27.49 30.74 -4.19
N ALA A 195 27.15 31.28 -5.37
CA ALA A 195 27.19 32.72 -5.63
C ALA A 195 26.27 33.51 -4.68
N HIS A 196 25.07 33.00 -4.40
CA HIS A 196 24.15 33.63 -3.44
C HIS A 196 24.69 33.55 -2.01
N GLU A 197 25.26 32.43 -1.59
CA GLU A 197 25.85 32.31 -0.25
C GLU A 197 26.96 33.35 -0.03
N LEU A 198 27.84 33.53 -1.02
CA LEU A 198 28.86 34.59 -1.00
C LEU A 198 28.23 35.99 -0.94
N ALA A 199 27.18 36.25 -1.72
CA ALA A 199 26.47 37.53 -1.70
C ALA A 199 25.80 37.82 -0.35
N VAL A 200 25.27 36.81 0.34
CA VAL A 200 24.70 36.96 1.68
C VAL A 200 25.77 37.27 2.72
N VAL A 201 26.91 36.59 2.67
CA VAL A 201 28.03 36.86 3.58
C VAL A 201 28.51 38.30 3.43
N ALA A 202 28.73 38.75 2.18
CA ALA A 202 29.13 40.14 1.90
C ALA A 202 28.09 41.16 2.40
N TRP A 203 26.80 40.88 2.18
CA TRP A 203 25.70 41.71 2.69
C TRP A 203 25.64 41.76 4.22
N GLU A 204 25.87 40.63 4.91
CA GLU A 204 25.90 40.60 6.38
C GLU A 204 27.08 41.40 6.94
N GLU A 205 28.24 41.35 6.28
CA GLU A 205 29.40 42.18 6.64
C GLU A 205 29.13 43.68 6.44
N GLU A 206 28.51 44.05 5.33
CA GLU A 206 28.12 45.45 5.05
C GLU A 206 27.08 45.95 6.07
N CYS A 207 26.07 45.14 6.38
CA CYS A 207 25.08 45.45 7.40
C CYS A 207 25.71 45.64 8.79
N LYS A 208 26.68 44.79 9.17
CA LYS A 208 27.42 44.94 10.43
C LYS A 208 28.20 46.26 10.47
N LYS A 209 28.89 46.62 9.37
CA LYS A 209 29.62 47.89 9.24
C LYS A 209 28.68 49.09 9.39
N LEU A 210 27.53 49.09 8.72
CA LEU A 210 26.55 50.18 8.80
C LEU A 210 25.91 50.30 10.19
N LEU A 211 25.62 49.18 10.85
CA LEU A 211 25.13 49.18 12.24
C LEU A 211 26.16 49.76 13.21
N SER A 212 27.44 49.43 13.06
CA SER A 212 28.50 50.03 13.88
C SER A 212 28.70 51.54 13.63
N GLY A 213 28.31 52.03 12.44
CA GLY A 213 28.33 53.44 12.09
C GLY A 213 27.14 54.27 12.59
N GLY A 214 26.20 53.66 13.32
CA GLY A 214 25.02 54.36 13.87
C GLY A 214 23.81 54.44 12.93
N SER A 215 23.83 53.76 11.79
CA SER A 215 22.68 53.71 10.88
C SER A 215 21.49 52.98 11.52
N GLN A 216 20.28 53.50 11.30
CA GLN A 216 19.06 52.85 11.80
C GLN A 216 18.77 51.58 10.99
N LYS A 217 18.11 50.60 11.62
CA LYS A 217 17.76 49.32 10.97
C LYS A 217 16.91 49.45 9.70
N LYS A 218 16.23 50.59 9.52
CA LYS A 218 15.39 50.86 8.34
C LYS A 218 16.20 51.23 7.10
N ASP A 219 17.44 51.70 7.29
CA ASP A 219 18.31 52.17 6.21
C ASP A 219 19.31 51.09 5.75
N LEU A 220 19.20 49.87 6.29
CA LEU A 220 20.02 48.74 5.88
C LEU A 220 19.67 48.29 4.46
N PRO A 221 20.67 47.89 3.64
CA PRO A 221 20.42 47.37 2.32
C PRO A 221 19.52 46.12 2.40
N LYS A 222 18.67 45.92 1.39
CA LYS A 222 17.79 44.73 1.34
C LYS A 222 18.63 43.47 1.17
N LYS A 223 18.21 42.40 1.85
CA LYS A 223 18.87 41.08 1.74
C LYS A 223 18.84 40.58 0.28
N PRO A 224 19.94 40.00 -0.23
CA PRO A 224 19.96 39.37 -1.55
C PRO A 224 18.81 38.37 -1.73
N THR A 225 18.18 38.42 -2.90
CA THR A 225 17.05 37.54 -3.23
C THR A 225 17.56 36.15 -3.60
N ARG A 226 16.98 35.11 -3.00
CA ARG A 226 17.33 33.71 -3.32
C ARG A 226 17.11 33.40 -4.81
N PRO A 227 18.11 32.83 -5.51
CA PRO A 227 17.89 32.38 -6.88
C PRO A 227 16.78 31.34 -6.89
N LYS A 228 15.90 31.42 -7.89
CA LYS A 228 14.87 30.40 -8.08
C LYS A 228 15.53 29.19 -8.72
N LYS A 229 15.22 28.00 -8.20
CA LYS A 229 15.69 26.74 -8.81
C LYS A 229 15.26 26.72 -10.28
N PRO A 230 16.17 26.46 -11.24
CA PRO A 230 15.78 26.27 -12.63
C PRO A 230 14.70 25.19 -12.66
N LYS A 231 13.53 25.54 -13.21
CA LYS A 231 12.51 24.53 -13.47
C LYS A 231 13.00 23.74 -14.67
N ALA A 232 13.32 22.46 -14.46
CA ALA A 232 13.36 21.54 -15.58
C ALA A 232 12.01 21.69 -16.29
N ARG A 233 12.03 22.10 -17.56
CA ARG A 233 10.85 21.97 -18.43
C ARG A 233 10.44 20.51 -18.31
N GLU A 234 9.18 20.23 -17.99
CA GLU A 234 8.63 18.87 -17.83
C GLU A 234 9.01 18.03 -19.04
N LEU A 235 10.13 17.33 -18.94
CA LEU A 235 10.37 16.08 -19.63
C LEU A 235 9.76 15.09 -18.66
N GLU A 236 8.59 14.57 -19.03
CA GLU A 236 7.85 13.56 -18.26
C GLU A 236 8.84 12.56 -17.68
N GLU A 237 8.93 12.52 -16.35
CA GLU A 237 9.67 11.45 -15.68
C GLU A 237 8.97 10.14 -16.04
N PRO A 238 9.64 9.17 -16.71
CA PRO A 238 9.08 7.84 -16.81
C PRO A 238 8.97 7.29 -15.38
N SER A 239 7.72 7.22 -14.92
CA SER A 239 7.32 6.69 -13.63
C SER A 239 7.84 5.27 -13.45
N GLY A 240 8.58 5.03 -12.36
CA GLY A 240 8.71 3.70 -11.76
C GLY A 240 10.16 3.29 -11.44
N PRO A 241 10.46 2.89 -10.20
CA PRO A 241 11.72 2.22 -9.88
C PRO A 241 11.83 0.87 -10.63
N PRO A 242 13.07 0.37 -10.85
CA PRO A 242 13.37 -0.68 -11.80
C PRO A 242 12.72 -2.02 -11.44
N GLN A 243 12.03 -2.62 -12.40
CA GLN A 243 11.88 -4.06 -12.45
C GLN A 243 13.03 -4.55 -13.34
N GLU A 244 14.12 -4.97 -12.73
CA GLU A 244 15.22 -5.63 -13.43
C GLU A 244 14.63 -6.85 -14.17
N PRO A 245 14.84 -6.97 -15.49
CA PRO A 245 14.58 -8.23 -16.15
C PRO A 245 15.65 -9.20 -15.67
N ASP A 246 15.26 -10.18 -14.86
CA ASP A 246 16.06 -11.37 -14.52
C ASP A 246 16.64 -11.93 -15.83
N SER A 247 17.91 -11.64 -16.05
CA SER A 247 18.72 -12.15 -17.13
C SER A 247 19.36 -13.46 -16.67
N ASP A 248 18.53 -14.48 -16.44
CA ASP A 248 19.00 -15.86 -16.33
C ASP A 248 19.24 -16.39 -17.75
N SER A 249 20.42 -16.05 -18.25
CA SER A 249 21.08 -16.73 -19.37
C SER A 249 21.86 -17.91 -18.78
N ASP A 250 21.17 -19.00 -18.46
CA ASP A 250 21.82 -20.29 -18.27
C ASP A 250 21.87 -21.01 -19.62
N ASP A 251 23.05 -20.93 -20.25
CA ASP A 251 23.54 -21.95 -21.17
C ASP A 251 23.90 -23.20 -20.34
N ASP A 252 23.10 -24.26 -20.46
CA ASP A 252 23.50 -25.68 -20.58
C ASP A 252 22.28 -26.61 -20.73
#